data_AF-A0A8I1I457-F1
#
_entry.id   AF-A0A8I1I457-F1
#
_cell.length_a   1.000
_cell.length_b   1.000
_cell.length_c   1.000
_cell.angle_alpha   90.00
_cell.angle_beta   90.00
_cell.angle_gamma   90.00
#
_symmetry.space_group_name_H-M   'P 1'
#
loop_
_entity.id
_entity.type
_entity.pdbx_description
1 polymer ?
#
loop_
_entity_poly.entity_id
_entity_poly.type
_entity_poly.pdbx_seq_one_letter_code
_entity_poly.pdbx_strand_id
1 'polypeptide(L)' 'MWYNAQADRYTTIPNHPGDMPEGTLRVILKQAGILPDDFLNKK' A
#
# COMPACT_ATOMS: atom_id res chain seq x y z
N MET A 1 -7.12 -9.13 -3.85
CA MET A 1 -5.91 -9.28 -3.00
C MET A 1 -4.69 -9.30 -3.90
N TRP A 2 -3.60 -8.70 -3.45
CA TRP A 2 -2.33 -8.63 -4.16
C TRP A 2 -1.26 -9.45 -3.44
N TYR A 3 -0.40 -10.12 -4.22
CA TYR A 3 0.72 -10.90 -3.71
C TYR A 3 2.02 -10.40 -4.36
N ASN A 4 3.05 -10.20 -3.54
CA ASN A 4 4.41 -9.88 -3.96
C ASN A 4 5.31 -11.09 -3.70
N ALA A 5 5.76 -11.74 -4.76
CA ALA A 5 6.61 -12.93 -4.68
C ALA A 5 8.07 -12.64 -4.29
N GLN A 6 8.57 -11.41 -4.52
CA GLN A 6 9.94 -11.04 -4.17
C GLN A 6 10.09 -10.82 -2.66
N ALA A 7 9.04 -10.29 -2.02
CA ALA A 7 9.01 -10.00 -0.60
C ALA A 7 8.21 -11.02 0.22
N ASP A 8 7.56 -12.00 -0.44
CA ASP A 8 6.61 -12.95 0.15
C ASP A 8 5.53 -12.25 1.01
N ARG A 9 4.93 -11.19 0.46
CA ARG A 9 3.92 -10.37 1.16
C ARG A 9 2.59 -10.37 0.45
N TYR A 10 1.52 -10.37 1.24
CA TYR A 10 0.14 -10.24 0.77
C TYR A 10 -0.41 -8.90 1.23
N THR A 11 -1.18 -8.24 0.36
CA THR A 11 -1.80 -6.95 0.67
C THR A 11 -3.20 -6.88 0.10
N THR A 12 -4.15 -6.43 0.91
CA THR A 12 -5.53 -6.22 0.46
C THR A 12 -5.72 -4.74 0.19
N ILE A 13 -5.95 -4.39 -1.07
CA ILE A 13 -6.28 -3.02 -1.48
C ILE A 13 -7.80 -2.96 -1.62
N PRO A 14 -8.50 -2.18 -0.79
CA PRO A 14 -9.94 -1.99 -0.93
C PRO A 14 -10.23 -1.26 -2.24
N ASN A 15 -11.26 -1.71 -2.95
CA ASN A 15 -11.75 -1.00 -4.13
C ASN A 15 -12.69 0.12 -3.68
N HIS A 16 -12.17 1.34 -3.62
CA HIS A 16 -12.91 2.51 -3.16
C HIS A 16 -13.24 3.42 -4.36
N PRO A 17 -14.50 3.85 -4.55
CA PRO A 17 -14.84 4.85 -5.54
C PRO A 17 -14.37 6.22 -5.07
N GLY A 18 -13.31 6.76 -5.68
CA GLY A 18 -12.68 8.03 -5.31
C GLY A 18 -11.45 7.85 -4.42
N ASP A 19 -11.01 8.92 -3.76
CA ASP A 19 -9.77 8.91 -3.00
C ASP A 19 -9.84 8.00 -1.77
N MET A 20 -8.72 7.37 -1.47
CA MET A 20 -8.56 6.54 -0.29
C MET A 20 -8.22 7.43 0.93
N PRO A 21 -8.87 7.24 2.09
CA PRO A 21 -8.48 7.94 3.30
C PRO A 21 -7.00 7.71 3.62
N GLU A 22 -6.30 8.76 4.06
CA GLU A 22 -4.86 8.69 4.37
C GLU A 22 -4.53 7.57 5.38
N GLY A 23 -5.37 7.40 6.41
CA GLY A 23 -5.21 6.34 7.39
C GLY A 23 -5.26 4.93 6.77
N THR A 24 -6.15 4.71 5.81
CA THR A 24 -6.26 3.45 5.07
C THR A 24 -5.02 3.21 4.21
N LEU A 25 -4.56 4.25 3.50
CA LEU A 25 -3.33 4.16 2.69
C LEU A 25 -2.11 3.83 3.57
N ARG A 26 -1.97 4.48 4.73
CA ARG A 26 -0.87 4.20 5.68
C ARG A 26 -0.87 2.76 6.20
N VAL A 27 -2.05 2.18 6.45
CA VAL A 27 -2.18 0.77 6.87
C VAL A 27 -1.72 -0.16 5.76
N ILE A 28 -2.12 0.10 4.52
CA ILE A 28 -1.73 -0.69 3.35
C ILE A 28 -0.22 -0.63 3.13
N LEU A 29 0.37 0.58 3.16
CA LEU A 29 1.82 0.76 3.02
C LEU A 29 2.59 0.04 4.12
N LYS A 30 2.11 0.10 5.38
CA LYS A 30 2.70 -0.64 6.50
C LYS A 30 2.63 -2.16 6.29
N GLN A 31 1.50 -2.69 5.81
CA GLN A 31 1.36 -4.12 5.51
C GLN A 31 2.27 -4.56 4.36
N ALA A 32 2.41 -3.71 3.34
CA ALA A 32 3.35 -3.92 2.25
C ALA A 32 4.82 -3.71 2.67
N GLY A 33 5.04 -3.15 3.86
CA GLY A 33 6.34 -2.74 4.40
C GLY A 33 7.07 -1.73 3.52
N ILE A 34 6.33 -0.72 3.06
CA ILE A 34 6.78 0.43 2.27
C ILE A 34 6.67 1.67 3.16
N LEU A 35 7.71 2.52 3.19
CA LEU A 35 7.63 3.80 3.92
C LEU A 35 6.83 4.83 3.11
N PRO A 36 6.07 5.73 3.78
CA PRO A 36 5.33 6.78 3.08
C PRO A 36 6.22 7.65 2.18
N ASP A 37 7.42 7.97 2.63
CA ASP A 37 8.36 8.81 1.87
C ASP A 37 8.86 8.09 0.61
N ASP A 38 9.12 6.77 0.70
CA ASP A 38 9.51 5.94 -0.46
C ASP A 38 8.36 5.86 -1.48
N PHE A 39 7.12 5.81 -1.01
CA PHE A 39 5.93 5.78 -1.87
C PHE A 39 5.72 7.11 -2.60
N LEU A 40 5.94 8.23 -1.92
CA LEU A 40 5.77 9.59 -2.47
C LEU A 40 6.96 10.03 -3.34
N ASN A 41 8.13 9.42 -3.17
CA ASN A 41 9.30 9.66 -4.01
C ASN A 41 9.13 9.03 -5.41
N LYS A 42 8.35 9.68 -6.27
CA LYS A 42 8.40 9.42 -7.72
C LYS A 42 9.47 10.29 -8.38
N LYS A 43 10.52 9.65 -8.91
CA LYS A 43 11.27 10.18 -10.07
C LYS A 43 10.59 9.76 -11.35
#